data_AF-A0A1A0KEW2-F1
#
_entry.id   AF-A0A1A0KEW2-F1
#
_cell.length_a   1.000
_cell.length_b   1.000
_cell.length_c   1.000
_cell.angle_alpha   90.00
_cell.angle_beta   90.00
_cell.angle_gamma   90.00
#
_symmetry.space_group_name_H-M   'P 1'
#
loop_
_entity.id
_entity.type
_entity.pdbx_description
1 polymer ?
#
loop_
_entity_poly.entity_id
_entity_poly.type
_entity_poly.pdbx_seq_one_letter_code
_entity_poly.pdbx_strand_id
1 'polypeptide(L)'
;MQTILQSWAQGVGCWGEAGMKALWSAANIKVLGSGLDDEDFLQARSRIVGDHRELVTSVSRGRRADSGTESTSLTTEATLTASDIAAMPRGRALVFTSGHRSTLVRTTPWMERADADLIRESIAAHAPTQSGTTTAGPRLRAVPSDEEDNAA
;
A
#
# COMPACT_ATOMS: atom_id res chain seq x y z
N MET A 1 22.47 -0.32 -3.67
CA MET A 1 21.76 0.95 -3.43
C MET A 1 20.29 0.64 -3.17
N GLN A 2 19.63 1.36 -2.27
CA GLN A 2 18.21 1.19 -1.96
C GLN A 2 17.53 2.54 -2.05
N THR A 3 16.31 2.57 -2.61
CA THR A 3 15.44 3.74 -2.66
C THR A 3 14.17 3.40 -1.91
N ILE A 4 13.73 4.28 -1.00
CA ILE A 4 12.52 4.11 -0.20
C ILE A 4 11.58 5.25 -0.53
N LEU A 5 10.32 4.92 -0.84
CA LEU A 5 9.28 5.88 -1.19
C LEU A 5 8.03 5.58 -0.36
N GLN A 6 7.33 6.63 0.05
CA GLN A 6 6.04 6.52 0.73
C GLN A 6 4.88 6.40 -0.28
N SER A 7 5.06 6.94 -1.50
CA SER A 7 4.09 6.82 -2.60
C SER A 7 4.77 6.88 -3.97
N TRP A 8 4.06 6.44 -5.01
CA TRP A 8 4.55 6.56 -6.39
C TRP A 8 4.64 8.04 -6.81
N ALA A 9 3.65 8.85 -6.44
CA ALA A 9 3.63 10.30 -6.68
C ALA A 9 4.85 11.02 -6.11
N GLN A 10 5.36 10.61 -4.94
CA GLN A 10 6.60 11.14 -4.38
C GLN A 10 7.78 10.92 -5.34
N GLY A 11 7.89 9.71 -5.90
CA GLY A 11 8.96 9.39 -6.84
C GLY A 11 8.83 10.17 -8.15
N VAL A 12 7.61 10.32 -8.67
CA VAL A 12 7.35 11.17 -9.84
C VAL A 12 7.72 12.62 -9.56
N GLY A 13 7.45 13.14 -8.36
CA GLY A 13 7.88 14.50 -7.97
C GLY A 13 9.39 14.69 -7.96
N CYS A 14 10.17 13.66 -7.62
CA CYS A 14 11.63 13.73 -7.57
C CYS A 14 12.31 13.52 -8.94
N TRP A 15 11.79 12.62 -9.78
CA TRP A 15 12.47 12.18 -11.01
C TRP A 15 11.67 12.37 -12.30
N GLY A 16 10.45 12.91 -12.20
CA GLY A 16 9.48 12.87 -13.28
C GLY A 16 8.95 11.46 -13.55
N GLU A 17 7.93 11.36 -14.40
CA GLU A 17 7.28 10.09 -14.69
C GLU A 17 8.21 9.12 -15.42
N ALA A 18 8.95 9.60 -16.42
CA ALA A 18 9.90 8.79 -17.18
C ALA A 18 11.06 8.29 -16.30
N GLY A 19 11.62 9.15 -15.44
CA GLY A 19 12.68 8.79 -14.50
C GLY A 19 12.21 7.78 -13.48
N MET A 20 11.00 7.95 -12.93
CA MET A 20 10.43 7.00 -11.98
C MET A 20 10.20 5.62 -12.62
N LYS A 21 9.67 5.57 -13.86
CA LYS A 21 9.53 4.32 -14.62
C LYS A 21 10.88 3.65 -14.89
N ALA A 22 11.91 4.41 -15.25
CA ALA A 22 13.26 3.88 -15.47
C ALA A 22 13.88 3.29 -14.19
N LEU A 23 13.79 4.03 -13.07
CA LEU A 23 14.27 3.55 -11.77
C LEU A 23 13.53 2.28 -11.33
N TRP A 24 12.20 2.26 -11.47
CA TRP A 24 11.41 1.09 -11.17
C TRP A 24 11.78 -0.10 -12.04
N SER A 25 11.99 0.10 -13.35
CA SER A 25 12.38 -0.96 -14.27
C SER A 25 13.75 -1.54 -13.94
N ALA A 26 14.71 -0.70 -13.54
CA ALA A 26 16.07 -1.12 -13.18
C ALA A 26 16.15 -1.88 -11.84
N ALA A 27 15.14 -1.78 -10.98
CA ALA A 27 15.15 -2.45 -9.69
C ALA A 27 14.91 -3.97 -9.80
N ASN A 28 15.90 -4.76 -9.36
CA ASN A 28 15.83 -6.22 -9.29
C ASN A 28 14.93 -6.73 -8.17
N ILE A 29 14.83 -5.98 -7.07
CA ILE A 29 14.01 -6.30 -5.91
C ILE A 29 13.07 -5.12 -5.67
N LYS A 30 11.77 -5.38 -5.63
CA LYS A 30 10.73 -4.40 -5.32
C LYS A 30 9.92 -4.90 -4.13
N VAL A 31 9.80 -4.07 -3.11
CA VAL A 31 9.05 -4.39 -1.89
C VAL A 31 7.93 -3.38 -1.75
N LEU A 32 6.70 -3.88 -1.62
CA LEU A 32 5.50 -3.07 -1.41
C LEU A 32 4.97 -3.38 -0.02
N GLY A 33 4.94 -2.37 0.85
CA GLY A 33 4.34 -2.48 2.17
C GLY A 33 2.82 -2.24 2.15
N SER A 34 2.21 -2.37 3.34
CA SER A 34 0.82 -1.97 3.58
C SER A 34 0.62 -0.45 3.48
N GLY A 35 -0.57 -0.02 3.07
CA GLY A 35 -0.97 1.40 3.10
C GLY A 35 -0.66 2.20 1.85
N LEU A 36 -0.42 1.53 0.72
CA LEU A 36 -0.37 2.16 -0.60
C LEU A 36 -1.80 2.41 -1.11
N ASP A 37 -2.02 3.56 -1.76
CA ASP A 37 -3.35 4.00 -2.23
C ASP A 37 -3.38 4.43 -3.71
N ASP A 38 -2.29 4.22 -4.45
CA ASP A 38 -2.21 4.55 -5.89
C ASP A 38 -2.87 3.44 -6.73
N GLU A 39 -4.08 3.71 -7.23
CA GLU A 39 -4.92 2.73 -7.96
C GLU A 39 -4.22 2.15 -9.19
N ASP A 40 -3.70 3.00 -10.07
CA ASP A 40 -3.05 2.57 -11.32
C ASP A 40 -1.82 1.70 -11.04
N PHE A 41 -1.03 2.09 -10.05
CA PHE A 41 0.11 1.33 -9.61
C PHE A 41 -0.33 -0.04 -9.08
N LEU A 42 -1.29 -0.09 -8.15
CA LEU A 42 -1.77 -1.33 -7.52
C LEU A 42 -2.41 -2.28 -8.54
N GLN A 43 -3.18 -1.75 -9.49
CA GLN A 43 -3.77 -2.53 -10.58
C GLN A 43 -2.68 -3.16 -11.46
N ALA A 44 -1.62 -2.41 -11.77
CA ALA A 44 -0.47 -2.93 -12.49
C ALA A 44 0.32 -3.98 -11.69
N ARG A 45 0.24 -3.98 -10.35
CA ARG A 45 0.87 -5.01 -9.50
C ARG A 45 0.03 -6.26 -9.39
N SER A 46 -1.28 -6.13 -9.22
CA SER A 46 -2.23 -7.24 -9.21
C SER A 46 -2.08 -8.10 -10.47
N ARG A 47 -2.01 -7.46 -11.65
CA ARG A 47 -1.77 -8.15 -12.93
C ARG A 47 -0.44 -8.92 -12.98
N ILE A 48 0.61 -8.44 -12.32
CA ILE A 48 1.92 -9.12 -12.29
C ILE A 48 1.91 -10.31 -11.32
N VAL A 49 1.18 -10.21 -10.19
CA VAL A 49 0.96 -11.35 -9.30
C VAL A 49 0.26 -12.48 -10.07
N GLY A 50 -0.69 -12.09 -10.93
CA GLY A 50 -1.36 -12.98 -11.86
C GLY A 50 -2.52 -13.74 -11.23
N ASP A 51 -3.04 -14.67 -12.01
CA ASP A 51 -4.32 -15.32 -11.71
C ASP A 51 -4.10 -16.78 -11.28
N HIS A 52 -5.08 -17.29 -10.57
CA HIS A 52 -5.19 -18.69 -10.20
C HIS A 52 -6.52 -19.26 -10.70
N ARG A 53 -6.58 -20.59 -10.85
CA ARG A 53 -7.80 -21.27 -11.31
C ARG A 53 -8.53 -21.85 -10.11
N GLU A 54 -9.81 -21.51 -10.00
CA GLU A 54 -10.70 -22.00 -8.97
C GLU A 54 -11.79 -22.89 -9.58
N LEU A 55 -12.12 -23.97 -8.88
CA LEU A 55 -13.26 -24.83 -9.23
C LEU A 55 -14.49 -24.32 -8.47
N VAL A 56 -15.44 -23.76 -9.21
CA VAL A 56 -16.69 -23.27 -8.67
C VAL A 56 -17.75 -24.35 -8.87
N THR A 57 -18.23 -24.92 -7.78
CA THR A 57 -19.31 -25.90 -7.79
C THR A 57 -20.64 -25.23 -7.41
N SER A 58 -21.57 -25.19 -8.34
CA SER A 58 -22.94 -24.71 -8.13
C SER A 58 -23.86 -25.89 -7.87
N VAL A 59 -24.53 -25.88 -6.72
CA VAL A 59 -25.53 -26.88 -6.34
C VAL A 59 -26.91 -26.24 -6.42
N SER A 60 -27.69 -26.66 -7.41
CA SER A 60 -29.09 -26.26 -7.54
C SER A 60 -29.98 -27.33 -6.88
N ARG A 61 -30.80 -26.93 -5.90
CA ARG A 61 -31.83 -27.79 -5.31
C ARG A 61 -33.19 -27.33 -5.80
N GLY A 62 -33.86 -28.17 -6.58
CA GLY A 62 -35.25 -28.00 -7.00
C GLY A 62 -36.24 -28.32 -5.86
N ARG A 63 -37.51 -27.94 -6.05
CA ARG A 63 -38.59 -28.12 -5.04
C ARG A 63 -38.95 -29.58 -4.71
N ARG A 64 -38.41 -30.56 -5.43
CA ARG A 64 -38.65 -32.00 -5.21
C ARG A 64 -37.45 -32.61 -4.49
N ALA A 65 -37.71 -33.53 -3.57
CA ALA A 65 -36.68 -34.13 -2.70
C ALA A 65 -35.49 -34.77 -3.44
N ASP A 66 -35.67 -35.20 -4.71
CA ASP A 66 -34.64 -35.83 -5.55
C ASP A 66 -34.10 -34.95 -6.70
N SER A 67 -34.53 -33.69 -6.83
CA SER A 67 -34.05 -32.82 -7.93
C SER A 67 -32.90 -31.94 -7.46
N GLY A 68 -31.71 -32.50 -7.32
CA GLY A 68 -30.47 -31.75 -7.11
C GLY A 68 -29.57 -31.86 -8.34
N THR A 69 -29.28 -30.76 -9.03
CA THR A 69 -28.26 -30.74 -10.10
C THR A 69 -27.03 -30.01 -9.59
N GLU A 70 -25.89 -30.70 -9.63
CA GLU A 70 -24.57 -30.16 -9.32
C GLU A 70 -23.84 -29.88 -10.63
N SER A 71 -23.23 -28.70 -10.74
CA SER A 71 -22.43 -28.30 -11.90
C SER A 71 -21.13 -27.68 -11.42
N THR A 72 -19.99 -28.22 -11.85
CA THR A 72 -18.67 -27.68 -11.52
C THR A 72 -18.09 -26.99 -12.75
N SER A 73 -17.69 -25.72 -12.60
CA SER A 73 -17.06 -24.91 -13.63
C SER A 73 -15.68 -24.42 -13.17
N LEU A 74 -14.74 -24.31 -14.10
CA LEU A 74 -13.40 -23.77 -13.84
C LEU A 74 -13.38 -22.27 -14.15
N THR A 75 -13.13 -21.45 -13.14
CA THR A 75 -13.05 -19.98 -13.25
C THR A 75 -11.60 -19.54 -13.02
N THR A 76 -11.17 -18.48 -13.72
CA THR A 76 -9.86 -17.85 -13.49
C THR A 76 -10.09 -16.59 -12.67
N GLU A 77 -9.43 -16.48 -11.52
CA GLU A 77 -9.55 -15.32 -10.61
C GLU A 77 -8.17 -14.75 -10.25
N ALA A 78 -8.11 -13.43 -10.06
CA ALA A 78 -6.88 -12.76 -9.65
C ALA A 78 -6.44 -13.27 -8.27
N THR A 79 -5.16 -13.61 -8.13
CA THR A 79 -4.63 -14.14 -6.86
C THR A 79 -4.66 -13.08 -5.76
N LEU A 80 -4.38 -11.82 -6.12
CA LEU A 80 -4.50 -10.65 -5.25
C LEU A 80 -5.05 -9.50 -6.09
N THR A 81 -6.21 -8.96 -5.72
CA THR A 81 -6.78 -7.78 -6.37
C THR A 81 -6.05 -6.51 -5.92
N ALA A 82 -6.21 -5.40 -6.64
CA ALA A 82 -5.70 -4.10 -6.18
C ALA A 82 -6.26 -3.72 -4.80
N SER A 83 -7.52 -4.07 -4.53
CA SER A 83 -8.17 -3.87 -3.23
C SER A 83 -7.49 -4.69 -2.13
N ASP A 84 -7.16 -5.96 -2.38
CA ASP A 84 -6.44 -6.80 -1.41
C ASP A 84 -5.06 -6.26 -1.09
N ILE A 85 -4.36 -5.73 -2.11
CA ILE A 85 -3.03 -5.14 -1.92
C ILE A 85 -3.14 -3.82 -1.12
N ALA A 86 -4.15 -2.99 -1.39
CA ALA A 86 -4.41 -1.75 -0.64
C ALA A 86 -4.79 -2.05 0.82
N ALA A 87 -5.64 -3.04 1.04
CA ALA A 87 -6.15 -3.46 2.35
C ALA A 87 -5.18 -4.38 3.10
N MET A 88 -3.93 -4.51 2.64
CA MET A 88 -2.97 -5.43 3.22
C MET A 88 -2.73 -5.12 4.72
N PRO A 89 -2.80 -6.13 5.60
CA PRO A 89 -2.55 -5.92 7.02
C PRO A 89 -1.15 -5.35 7.29
N ARG A 90 -1.03 -4.53 8.34
CA ARG A 90 0.27 -4.07 8.83
C ARG A 90 1.18 -5.25 9.14
N GLY A 91 2.47 -5.09 8.86
CA GLY A 91 3.45 -6.16 9.03
C GLY A 91 3.47 -7.18 7.89
N ARG A 92 2.77 -6.92 6.77
CA ARG A 92 2.86 -7.70 5.54
C ARG A 92 3.44 -6.85 4.42
N ALA A 93 4.14 -7.52 3.52
CA ALA A 93 4.70 -6.89 2.34
C ALA A 93 4.69 -7.85 1.15
N LEU A 94 4.51 -7.32 -0.05
CA LEU A 94 4.63 -8.06 -1.30
C LEU A 94 6.02 -7.82 -1.88
N VAL A 95 6.76 -8.90 -2.13
CA VAL A 95 8.13 -8.87 -2.66
C VAL A 95 8.14 -9.43 -4.07
N PHE A 96 8.70 -8.65 -4.97
CA PHE A 96 8.99 -9.06 -6.35
C PHE A 96 10.50 -9.13 -6.53
N THR A 97 10.98 -10.30 -6.92
CA THR A 97 12.39 -10.55 -7.26
C THR A 97 12.47 -11.03 -8.69
N SER A 98 13.38 -10.47 -9.48
CA SER A 98 13.64 -10.91 -10.84
C SER A 98 13.85 -12.43 -10.90
N GLY A 99 13.12 -13.13 -11.78
CA GLY A 99 13.23 -14.58 -11.98
C GLY A 99 12.39 -15.47 -11.05
N HIS A 100 11.63 -14.89 -10.10
CA HIS A 100 10.75 -15.67 -9.21
C HIS A 100 9.33 -15.09 -9.17
N ARG A 101 8.38 -15.90 -8.67
CA ARG A 101 6.99 -15.46 -8.45
C ARG A 101 6.93 -14.43 -7.32
N SER A 102 5.94 -13.54 -7.39
CA SER A 102 5.66 -12.60 -6.30
C SER A 102 5.39 -13.35 -4.99
N THR A 103 6.01 -12.91 -3.91
CA THR A 103 5.91 -13.56 -2.59
C THR A 103 5.35 -12.58 -1.56
N LEU A 104 4.31 -13.00 -0.86
CA LEU A 104 3.76 -12.27 0.28
C LEU A 104 4.52 -12.67 1.54
N VAL A 105 5.21 -11.71 2.17
CA VAL A 105 6.03 -11.93 3.36
C VAL A 105 5.43 -11.28 4.60
N ARG A 106 5.88 -11.72 5.77
CA ARG A 106 5.66 -11.05 7.05
C ARG A 106 6.93 -10.28 7.41
N THR A 107 6.80 -9.00 7.73
CA THR A 107 7.92 -8.19 8.19
C THR A 107 8.04 -8.29 9.71
N THR A 108 9.28 -8.37 10.19
CA THR A 108 9.57 -8.32 11.62
C THR A 108 9.96 -6.90 11.98
N PRO A 109 9.18 -6.20 12.82
CA PRO A 109 9.56 -4.86 13.29
C PRO A 109 10.86 -4.94 14.09
N TRP A 110 11.67 -3.90 14.03
CA TRP A 110 13.00 -3.93 14.67
C TRP A 110 12.94 -4.11 16.18
N MET A 111 11.85 -3.67 16.82
CA MET A 111 11.63 -3.79 18.26
C MET A 111 11.50 -5.24 18.75
N GLU A 112 11.14 -6.16 17.85
CA GLU A 112 10.98 -7.60 18.13
C GLU A 112 12.22 -8.41 17.72
N ARG A 113 13.23 -7.77 17.12
CA ARG A 113 14.46 -8.44 16.71
C ARG A 113 15.43 -8.57 17.90
N ALA A 114 16.37 -9.50 17.79
CA ALA A 114 17.39 -9.74 18.82
C ALA A 114 18.31 -8.53 19.08
N ASP A 115 18.43 -7.63 18.10
CA ASP A 115 19.23 -6.40 18.16
C ASP A 115 18.42 -5.18 18.64
N ALA A 116 17.20 -5.37 19.14
CA ALA A 116 16.33 -4.27 19.55
C ALA A 116 16.95 -3.38 20.64
N ASP A 117 17.65 -3.94 21.62
CA ASP A 117 18.27 -3.17 22.71
C ASP A 117 19.38 -2.25 22.20
N LEU A 118 20.23 -2.76 21.29
CA LEU A 118 21.27 -1.96 20.64
C LEU A 118 20.68 -0.79 19.84
N ILE A 119 19.54 -1.01 19.17
CA ILE A 119 18.85 0.04 18.43
C ILE A 119 18.24 1.06 19.40
N ARG A 120 17.64 0.64 20.52
CA ARG A 120 17.12 1.55 21.55
C ARG A 120 18.23 2.42 22.14
N GLU A 121 19.38 1.84 22.47
CA GLU A 121 20.54 2.56 22.96
C GLU A 121 21.04 3.58 21.94
N SER A 122 21.17 3.18 20.67
CA SER A 122 21.55 4.08 19.58
C SER A 122 20.55 5.23 19.40
N ILE A 123 19.25 4.97 19.47
CA ILE A 123 18.22 6.02 19.37
C ILE A 123 18.33 6.96 20.57
N ALA A 124 18.51 6.45 21.80
CA ALA A 124 18.66 7.29 22.98
C ALA A 124 19.91 8.20 22.90
N ALA A 125 21.01 7.70 22.34
CA ALA A 125 22.25 8.46 22.18
C ALA A 125 22.22 9.48 21.03
N HIS A 126 21.43 9.23 19.97
CA HIS A 126 21.54 9.96 18.70
C HIS A 126 20.21 10.51 18.16
N ALA A 127 19.11 10.39 18.89
CA ALA A 127 17.84 10.97 18.47
C ALA A 127 18.01 12.49 18.27
N PRO A 128 17.59 13.05 17.12
CA PRO A 128 17.63 14.48 16.91
C PRO A 128 16.74 15.13 17.97
N THR A 129 17.32 15.99 18.82
CA THR A 129 16.58 16.83 19.75
C THR A 129 15.53 17.59 18.94
N GLN A 130 14.24 17.34 19.18
CA GLN A 130 13.17 18.11 18.55
C GLN A 130 13.25 19.56 19.07
N SER A 131 14.07 20.38 18.42
CA SER A 131 14.09 21.82 18.65
C SER A 131 12.80 22.41 18.07
N GLY A 132 11.80 22.56 18.94
CA GLY A 132 10.65 23.45 18.76
C GLY A 132 9.55 22.95 17.84
N THR A 133 8.53 22.32 18.41
CA THR A 133 7.18 22.33 17.81
C THR A 133 6.68 23.78 17.77
N THR A 134 6.94 24.49 16.67
CA THR A 134 6.11 25.66 16.33
C THR A 134 4.72 25.10 16.08
N THR A 135 3.77 25.40 16.98
CA THR A 135 2.37 25.08 16.76
C THR A 135 1.93 25.83 15.52
N ALA A 136 1.86 25.13 14.38
CA ALA A 136 1.25 25.63 13.16
C ALA A 136 -0.28 25.66 13.38
N GLY A 137 -0.75 26.63 14.16
CA GLY A 137 -2.16 26.97 14.19
C GLY A 137 -2.54 27.61 12.86
N PRO A 138 -3.66 27.22 12.22
CA PRO A 138 -4.10 27.84 10.99
C PRO A 138 -4.41 29.32 11.28
N ARG A 139 -3.57 30.24 10.79
CA ARG A 139 -3.92 31.66 10.74
C ARG A 139 -4.89 31.85 9.58
N LEU A 140 -6.18 31.62 9.84
CA LEU A 140 -7.22 32.12 8.98
C LEU A 140 -7.08 33.65 8.97
N ARG A 141 -6.70 34.20 7.81
CA ARG A 141 -6.67 35.64 7.58
C ARG A 141 -8.13 36.09 7.59
N ALA A 142 -8.57 36.73 8.68
CA ALA A 142 -9.90 37.31 8.73
C ALA A 142 -10.03 38.30 7.56
N VAL A 143 -11.03 38.06 6.72
CA VAL A 143 -11.46 39.00 5.68
C VAL A 143 -12.21 40.12 6.40
N PRO A 144 -11.83 41.40 6.27
CA PRO A 144 -12.64 42.49 6.81
C PRO A 144 -14.00 42.46 6.12
N SER A 145 -15.08 42.34 6.90
CA SER A 145 -16.42 42.62 6.38
C SER A 145 -16.56 44.13 6.30
N ASP A 146 -16.34 44.68 5.11
CA ASP A 146 -16.82 46.01 4.78
C ASP A 146 -18.34 45.95 4.75
N GLU A 147 -19.01 46.43 5.80
CA GLU A 147 -20.32 47.06 5.67
C GLU A 147 -20.73 47.81 6.95
N GLU A 148 -21.12 49.06 6.72
CA GLU A 148 -22.02 49.91 7.50
C GLU A 148 -21.41 50.81 8.58
N ASP A 149 -20.75 51.86 8.09
CA ASP A 149 -21.05 53.23 8.51
C ASP A 149 -22.58 53.41 8.63
N ASN A 150 -23.09 53.29 9.86
CA ASN A 150 -24.38 53.85 10.21
C ASN A 150 -24.28 54.57 11.55
N ALA A 151 -24.61 55.86 11.45
CA ALA A 151 -25.09 56.77 12.47
C ALA A 151 -24.06 57.55 13.33
N ALA A 152 -24.12 58.87 13.05
CA ALA A 152 -24.15 60.01 13.96
C ALA A 152 -22.82 60.66 14.39
#